data_AF-A0A2A2PYI9-F1
#
_entry.id   AF-A0A2A2PYI9-F1
#
_cell.length_a   1.000
_cell.length_b   1.000
_cell.length_c   1.000
_cell.angle_alpha   90.00
_cell.angle_beta   90.00
_cell.angle_gamma   90.00
#
_symmetry.space_group_name_H-M   'P 1'
#
loop_
_entity.id
_entity.type
_entity.pdbx_description
1 polymer ?
#
loop_
_entity_poly.entity_id
_entity_poly.type
_entity_poly.pdbx_seq_one_letter_code
_entity_poly.pdbx_strand_id
1 'polypeptide(L)'
;MDSIDSDPFEAYDNCPWHPPREMLADLGFTSPPPDEVQDERELRGRLWELIYALAAQRFFIFATDHLGDRELYTRLHEELLEELNADIDPRHEFNCHVDMADAQTDEGAEVWLRYHAGPDDRDDWAAQYPEFPMPPHETLPHDRDRFLPSPYPPAPEPEEPEDDPLGLAAVDREIRGEPPARRRTTWERPLDSLSHAGFSPLPPDEITDEAMAAYLWLLLHELACRGFWVLNTGHLSDHELYEELWRNGLRAEAVLPGKTPRGGWFHDCTGSGSDEHHLLWLRFHASDETRARHARDDPDEPLPPRETPPYPRD
;
A
#
# COMPACT_ATOMS: atom_id res chain seq x y z
N MET A 1 32.54 -5.56 2.95
CA MET A 1 32.07 -4.17 2.83
C MET A 1 32.35 -3.81 1.38
N ASP A 2 31.50 -4.36 0.51
CA ASP A 2 31.67 -4.22 -0.93
C ASP A 2 31.00 -2.92 -1.37
N SER A 3 31.73 -2.24 -2.25
CA SER A 3 31.46 -0.90 -2.77
C SER A 3 30.09 -0.85 -3.45
N ILE A 4 29.14 -0.12 -2.87
CA ILE A 4 27.92 0.34 -3.56
C ILE A 4 28.36 1.48 -4.48
N ASP A 5 29.04 1.13 -5.57
CA ASP A 5 29.51 2.06 -6.60
C ASP A 5 29.63 1.30 -7.94
N SER A 6 28.80 0.24 -8.12
CA SER A 6 28.62 -0.41 -9.42
C SER A 6 27.66 0.42 -10.25
N ASP A 7 28.00 0.63 -11.52
CA ASP A 7 27.14 1.26 -12.51
C ASP A 7 25.75 0.57 -12.50
N PRO A 8 24.62 1.30 -12.33
CA PRO A 8 23.29 0.69 -12.32
C PRO A 8 22.98 -0.11 -13.61
N PHE A 9 23.64 0.21 -14.73
CA PHE A 9 23.51 -0.56 -15.96
C PHE A 9 24.29 -1.89 -15.94
N GLU A 10 25.36 -1.99 -15.13
CA GLU A 10 26.13 -3.22 -14.97
C GLU A 10 25.33 -4.29 -14.21
N ALA A 11 24.43 -3.89 -13.30
CA ALA A 11 23.52 -4.81 -12.62
C ALA A 11 22.49 -5.41 -13.59
N TYR A 12 21.92 -4.58 -14.48
CA TYR A 12 20.98 -5.02 -15.50
C TYR A 12 21.63 -5.95 -16.54
N ASP A 13 22.82 -5.60 -17.03
CA ASP A 13 23.50 -6.36 -18.09
C ASP A 13 23.98 -7.75 -17.62
N ASN A 14 24.19 -7.94 -16.31
CA ASN A 14 24.75 -9.18 -15.74
C ASN A 14 23.76 -10.00 -14.91
N CYS A 15 22.52 -9.54 -14.73
CA CYS A 15 21.54 -10.30 -13.96
C CYS A 15 20.99 -11.49 -14.76
N PRO A 16 20.56 -12.56 -14.09
CA PRO A 16 19.78 -13.59 -14.75
C PRO A 16 18.40 -13.04 -15.14
N TRP A 17 17.73 -13.78 -16.02
CA TRP A 17 16.37 -13.45 -16.47
C TRP A 17 15.46 -14.59 -16.07
N HIS A 18 14.47 -14.30 -15.23
CA HIS A 18 13.52 -15.27 -14.72
C HIS A 18 12.10 -14.74 -14.87
N PRO A 19 11.08 -15.61 -14.91
CA PRO A 19 9.70 -15.16 -14.74
C PRO A 19 9.51 -14.58 -13.34
N PRO A 20 8.76 -13.48 -13.15
CA PRO A 20 8.42 -12.97 -11.83
C PRO A 20 7.78 -14.04 -10.94
N ARG A 21 7.10 -15.05 -11.50
CA ARG A 21 6.61 -16.20 -10.75
C ARG A 21 7.72 -16.92 -9.97
N GLU A 22 8.86 -17.17 -10.61
CA GLU A 22 10.00 -17.84 -9.97
C GLU A 22 10.65 -16.93 -8.93
N MET A 23 10.84 -15.64 -9.27
CA MET A 23 11.38 -14.63 -8.35
C MET A 23 10.55 -14.53 -7.05
N LEU A 24 9.23 -14.51 -7.19
CA LEU A 24 8.31 -14.43 -6.04
C LEU A 24 8.25 -15.76 -5.27
N ALA A 25 8.32 -16.90 -5.94
CA ALA A 25 8.34 -18.21 -5.30
C ALA A 25 9.59 -18.40 -4.42
N ASP A 26 10.74 -17.89 -4.85
CA ASP A 26 11.99 -17.90 -4.07
C ASP A 26 11.87 -17.07 -2.78
N LEU A 27 10.94 -16.12 -2.75
CA LEU A 27 10.59 -15.31 -1.57
C LEU A 27 9.43 -15.90 -0.76
N GLY A 28 8.94 -17.08 -1.13
CA GLY A 28 7.85 -17.77 -0.45
C GLY A 28 6.46 -17.26 -0.82
N PHE A 29 6.32 -16.45 -1.87
CA PHE A 29 5.04 -15.98 -2.37
C PHE A 29 4.57 -16.82 -3.57
N THR A 30 3.33 -17.30 -3.52
CA THR A 30 2.68 -17.98 -4.64
C THR A 30 1.21 -17.55 -4.74
N SER A 31 0.75 -17.23 -5.94
CA SER A 31 -0.63 -16.84 -6.20
C SER A 31 -1.41 -17.98 -6.90
N PRO A 32 -2.64 -18.31 -6.45
CA PRO A 32 -3.46 -19.34 -7.10
C PRO A 32 -3.89 -18.89 -8.51
N PRO A 33 -4.09 -19.84 -9.46
CA PRO A 33 -4.67 -19.54 -10.77
C PRO A 33 -6.03 -18.82 -10.67
N PRO A 34 -6.37 -17.93 -11.63
CA PRO A 34 -7.64 -17.17 -11.59
C PRO A 34 -8.89 -18.05 -11.52
N ASP A 35 -8.86 -19.22 -12.17
CA ASP A 35 -9.94 -20.21 -12.19
C ASP A 35 -10.10 -20.95 -10.85
N GLU A 36 -9.11 -20.91 -9.96
CA GLU A 36 -9.23 -21.50 -8.62
C GLU A 36 -9.88 -20.54 -7.63
N VAL A 37 -9.88 -19.23 -7.90
CA VAL A 37 -10.48 -18.20 -7.05
C VAL A 37 -11.89 -17.86 -7.54
N GLN A 38 -12.88 -18.53 -6.96
CA GLN A 38 -14.28 -18.42 -7.37
C GLN A 38 -15.00 -17.21 -6.75
N ASP A 39 -14.61 -16.82 -5.53
CA ASP A 39 -15.21 -15.70 -4.84
C ASP A 39 -14.57 -14.36 -5.28
N GLU A 40 -15.38 -13.41 -5.72
CA GLU A 40 -14.89 -12.11 -6.22
C GLU A 40 -14.23 -11.26 -5.13
N ARG A 41 -14.65 -11.42 -3.87
CA ARG A 41 -14.07 -10.69 -2.75
C ARG A 41 -12.71 -11.27 -2.38
N GLU A 42 -12.59 -12.59 -2.38
CA GLU A 42 -11.31 -13.28 -2.26
C GLU A 42 -10.37 -12.89 -3.41
N LEU A 43 -10.86 -12.87 -4.65
CA LEU A 43 -10.07 -12.48 -5.82
C LEU A 43 -9.50 -11.07 -5.68
N ARG A 44 -10.31 -10.11 -5.21
CA ARG A 44 -9.82 -8.76 -4.91
C ARG A 44 -8.68 -8.78 -3.90
N GLY A 45 -8.78 -9.59 -2.84
CA GLY A 45 -7.70 -9.78 -1.87
C GLY A 45 -6.43 -10.32 -2.52
N ARG A 46 -6.55 -11.41 -3.28
CA ARG A 46 -5.42 -12.04 -4.00
C ARG A 46 -4.77 -11.11 -5.02
N LEU A 47 -5.56 -10.28 -5.69
CA LEU A 47 -5.07 -9.25 -6.58
C LEU A 47 -4.16 -8.26 -5.86
N TRP A 48 -4.59 -7.73 -4.72
CA TRP A 48 -3.76 -6.80 -3.96
C TRP A 48 -2.52 -7.47 -3.35
N GLU A 49 -2.63 -8.70 -2.86
CA GLU A 49 -1.47 -9.49 -2.42
C GLU A 49 -0.41 -9.60 -3.53
N LEU A 50 -0.84 -9.93 -4.75
CA LEU A 50 0.03 -10.01 -5.92
C LEU A 50 0.64 -8.65 -6.30
N ILE A 51 -0.15 -7.57 -6.30
CA ILE A 51 0.33 -6.21 -6.58
C ILE A 51 1.44 -5.79 -5.61
N TYR A 52 1.27 -6.06 -4.30
CA TYR A 52 2.29 -5.72 -3.31
C TYR A 52 3.52 -6.63 -3.39
N ALA A 53 3.34 -7.91 -3.69
CA ALA A 53 4.45 -8.84 -3.91
C ALA A 53 5.32 -8.39 -5.11
N LEU A 54 4.67 -8.00 -6.21
CA LEU A 54 5.32 -7.40 -7.39
C LEU A 54 6.05 -6.10 -7.03
N ALA A 55 5.41 -5.19 -6.30
CA ALA A 55 6.03 -3.93 -5.89
C ALA A 55 7.24 -4.13 -4.95
N ALA A 56 7.22 -5.15 -4.09
CA ALA A 56 8.37 -5.51 -3.27
C ALA A 56 9.58 -5.97 -4.11
N GLN A 57 9.32 -6.53 -5.29
CA GLN A 57 10.32 -6.82 -6.33
C GLN A 57 10.48 -5.69 -7.35
N ARG A 58 10.01 -4.48 -7.02
CA ARG A 58 10.12 -3.26 -7.84
C ARG A 58 9.42 -3.32 -9.20
N PHE A 59 8.42 -4.19 -9.33
CA PHE A 59 7.46 -4.17 -10.43
C PHE A 59 6.29 -3.26 -10.07
N PHE A 60 6.17 -2.13 -10.74
CA PHE A 60 5.15 -1.12 -10.51
C PHE A 60 4.22 -1.08 -11.72
N ILE A 61 2.98 -1.47 -11.50
CA ILE A 61 1.95 -1.47 -12.54
C ILE A 61 1.24 -0.10 -12.58
N PHE A 62 0.71 0.29 -13.74
CA PHE A 62 -0.09 1.50 -13.90
C PHE A 62 -1.10 1.36 -15.05
N ALA A 63 -1.99 2.36 -15.21
CA ALA A 63 -3.05 2.39 -16.22
C ALA A 63 -4.05 1.24 -16.07
N THR A 64 -4.41 0.85 -14.84
CA THR A 64 -5.15 -0.39 -14.56
C THR A 64 -6.66 -0.19 -14.41
N ASP A 65 -7.10 1.07 -14.26
CA ASP A 65 -8.48 1.44 -13.92
C ASP A 65 -9.54 1.02 -14.94
N HIS A 66 -9.13 0.66 -16.16
CA HIS A 66 -10.01 0.16 -17.22
C HIS A 66 -10.37 -1.33 -17.08
N LEU A 67 -9.67 -2.08 -16.22
CA LEU A 67 -9.84 -3.52 -16.04
C LEU A 67 -10.64 -3.82 -14.79
N GLY A 68 -11.56 -4.78 -14.83
CA GLY A 68 -12.14 -5.38 -13.63
C GLY A 68 -11.09 -6.13 -12.79
N ASP A 69 -11.38 -6.42 -11.52
CA ASP A 69 -10.41 -7.10 -10.63
C ASP A 69 -10.00 -8.46 -11.19
N ARG A 70 -10.97 -9.25 -11.70
CA ARG A 70 -10.70 -10.55 -12.32
C ARG A 70 -9.85 -10.43 -13.58
N GLU A 71 -10.16 -9.46 -14.45
CA GLU A 71 -9.40 -9.23 -15.68
C GLU A 71 -7.96 -8.83 -15.36
N LEU A 72 -7.76 -7.91 -14.41
CA LEU A 72 -6.43 -7.51 -13.96
C LEU A 72 -5.68 -8.68 -13.33
N TYR A 73 -6.33 -9.44 -12.44
CA TYR A 73 -5.70 -10.59 -11.80
C TYR A 73 -5.27 -11.66 -12.80
N THR A 74 -6.14 -12.01 -13.75
CA THR A 74 -5.83 -12.95 -14.83
C THR A 74 -4.65 -12.47 -15.64
N ARG A 75 -4.64 -11.20 -16.05
CA ARG A 75 -3.54 -10.65 -16.85
C ARG A 75 -2.21 -10.68 -16.10
N LEU A 76 -2.20 -10.27 -14.83
CA LEU A 76 -0.98 -10.35 -14.01
C LEU A 76 -0.52 -11.80 -13.85
N HIS A 77 -1.45 -12.73 -13.59
CA HIS A 77 -1.13 -14.13 -13.29
C HIS A 77 -0.66 -14.94 -14.50
N GLU A 78 -1.33 -14.78 -15.64
CA GLU A 78 -1.12 -15.59 -16.84
C GLU A 78 -0.13 -14.96 -17.82
N GLU A 79 0.04 -13.63 -17.80
CA GLU A 79 0.95 -12.93 -18.70
C GLU A 79 2.18 -12.44 -17.94
N LEU A 80 2.03 -11.45 -17.05
CA LEU A 80 3.18 -10.79 -16.41
C LEU A 80 4.05 -11.77 -15.60
N LEU A 81 3.44 -12.68 -14.85
CA LEU A 81 4.17 -13.65 -14.03
C LEU A 81 4.99 -14.66 -14.86
N GLU A 82 4.65 -14.87 -16.14
CA GLU A 82 5.31 -15.81 -17.04
C GLU A 82 6.36 -15.12 -17.93
N GLU A 83 6.31 -13.79 -18.04
CA GLU A 83 7.23 -13.03 -18.88
C GLU A 83 8.64 -13.00 -18.29
N LEU A 84 9.65 -13.27 -19.10
CA LEU A 84 11.05 -13.19 -18.65
C LEU A 84 11.42 -11.74 -18.33
N ASN A 85 11.83 -11.52 -17.09
CA ASN A 85 12.26 -10.21 -16.59
C ASN A 85 13.65 -10.29 -15.98
N ALA A 86 14.34 -9.15 -16.01
CA ALA A 86 15.64 -8.99 -15.37
C ALA A 86 15.50 -9.16 -13.84
N ASP A 87 16.16 -10.18 -13.29
CA ASP A 87 16.16 -10.52 -11.87
C ASP A 87 17.23 -9.70 -11.14
N ILE A 88 16.91 -8.43 -10.93
CA ILE A 88 17.81 -7.44 -10.34
C ILE A 88 17.49 -7.34 -8.85
N ASP A 89 18.52 -7.50 -8.01
CA ASP A 89 18.38 -7.32 -6.57
C ASP A 89 17.78 -5.92 -6.27
N PRO A 90 16.67 -5.84 -5.50
CA PRO A 90 15.97 -4.59 -5.22
C PRO A 90 16.85 -3.46 -4.64
N ARG A 91 18.01 -3.79 -4.05
CA ARG A 91 18.99 -2.81 -3.53
C ARG A 91 19.64 -1.96 -4.63
N HIS A 92 19.55 -2.35 -5.90
CA HIS A 92 20.04 -1.55 -7.03
C HIS A 92 19.04 -0.47 -7.48
N GLU A 93 17.87 -0.38 -6.84
CA GLU A 93 16.85 0.65 -7.09
C GLU A 93 16.30 0.68 -8.53
N PHE A 94 16.54 -0.37 -9.33
CA PHE A 94 15.99 -0.50 -10.67
C PHE A 94 14.48 -0.77 -10.61
N ASN A 95 13.68 0.02 -11.34
CA ASN A 95 12.22 -0.11 -11.35
C ASN A 95 11.77 -0.73 -12.67
N CYS A 96 10.95 -1.77 -12.59
CA CYS A 96 10.18 -2.24 -13.72
C CYS A 96 8.81 -1.54 -13.71
N HIS A 97 8.49 -0.81 -14.77
CA HIS A 97 7.20 -0.15 -14.94
C HIS A 97 6.38 -0.92 -15.97
N VAL A 98 5.23 -1.43 -15.56
CA VAL A 98 4.36 -2.26 -16.40
C VAL A 98 3.09 -1.48 -16.74
N ASP A 99 2.94 -1.16 -18.02
CA ASP A 99 1.76 -0.49 -18.54
C ASP A 99 0.64 -1.51 -18.78
N MET A 100 -0.43 -1.46 -17.98
CA MET A 100 -1.57 -2.36 -18.18
C MET A 100 -2.48 -1.93 -19.32
N ALA A 101 -2.32 -0.74 -19.91
CA ALA A 101 -2.97 -0.43 -21.18
C ALA A 101 -2.18 -1.01 -22.36
N ASP A 102 -0.87 -1.26 -22.20
CA ASP A 102 0.06 -1.69 -23.25
C ASP A 102 0.00 -0.78 -24.50
N ALA A 103 0.12 0.53 -24.27
CA ALA A 103 -0.08 1.56 -25.31
C ALA A 103 0.91 1.48 -26.50
N GLN A 104 1.85 0.55 -26.47
CA GLN A 104 2.80 0.28 -27.56
C GLN A 104 2.23 -0.63 -28.65
N THR A 105 1.09 -1.27 -28.40
CA THR A 105 0.33 -2.06 -29.39
C THR A 105 -0.82 -1.25 -29.98
N ASP A 106 -1.35 -1.64 -31.14
CA ASP A 106 -2.52 -0.97 -31.73
C ASP A 106 -3.75 -1.12 -30.83
N GLU A 107 -3.95 -2.32 -30.26
CA GLU A 107 -5.03 -2.61 -29.32
C GLU A 107 -4.89 -1.81 -28.02
N GLY A 108 -3.67 -1.74 -27.47
CA GLY A 108 -3.41 -1.00 -26.24
C GLY A 108 -3.44 0.52 -26.43
N ALA A 109 -3.02 1.02 -27.60
CA ALA A 109 -3.22 2.41 -27.97
C ALA A 109 -4.72 2.77 -28.03
N GLU A 110 -5.58 1.88 -28.52
CA GLU A 110 -7.03 2.08 -28.48
C GLU A 110 -7.55 2.17 -27.03
N VAL A 111 -7.09 1.28 -26.14
CA VAL A 111 -7.45 1.29 -24.71
C VAL A 111 -6.99 2.59 -24.05
N TRP A 112 -5.74 2.99 -24.26
CA TRP A 112 -5.18 4.21 -23.71
C TRP A 112 -5.95 5.45 -24.18
N LEU A 113 -6.21 5.57 -25.48
CA LEU A 113 -7.00 6.67 -26.04
C LEU A 113 -8.42 6.70 -25.50
N ARG A 114 -9.05 5.53 -25.32
CA ARG A 114 -10.42 5.42 -24.83
C ARG A 114 -10.55 5.86 -23.37
N TYR A 115 -9.60 5.51 -22.51
CA TYR A 115 -9.77 5.60 -21.05
C TYR A 115 -8.82 6.55 -20.33
N HIS A 116 -7.58 6.70 -20.80
CA HIS A 116 -6.48 7.35 -20.06
C HIS A 116 -6.02 8.66 -20.68
N ALA A 117 -6.17 8.81 -22.00
CA ALA A 117 -5.71 9.98 -22.73
C ALA A 117 -6.58 11.22 -22.45
N GLY A 118 -5.93 12.33 -22.08
CA GLY A 118 -6.60 13.62 -21.94
C GLY A 118 -7.07 14.20 -23.29
N PRO A 119 -7.88 15.28 -23.27
CA PRO A 119 -8.30 15.94 -24.50
C PRO A 119 -7.13 16.39 -25.39
N ASP A 120 -6.08 16.97 -24.78
CA ASP A 120 -4.90 17.47 -25.50
C ASP A 120 -4.11 16.30 -26.14
N ASP A 121 -3.91 15.21 -25.39
CA ASP A 121 -3.24 14.00 -25.89
C ASP A 121 -3.96 13.41 -27.10
N ARG A 122 -5.29 13.41 -27.07
CA ARG A 122 -6.14 12.88 -28.15
C ARG A 122 -6.09 13.78 -29.40
N ASP A 123 -6.05 15.09 -29.22
CA ASP A 123 -5.88 16.04 -30.32
C ASP A 123 -4.49 15.89 -30.98
N ASP A 124 -3.44 15.77 -30.17
CA ASP A 124 -2.09 15.52 -30.64
C ASP A 124 -1.96 14.18 -31.37
N TRP A 125 -2.62 13.13 -30.87
CA TRP A 125 -2.67 11.83 -31.53
C TRP A 125 -3.38 11.90 -32.88
N ALA A 126 -4.55 12.55 -32.95
CA ALA A 126 -5.31 12.71 -34.19
C ALA A 126 -4.53 13.52 -35.26
N ALA A 127 -3.70 14.47 -34.82
CA ALA A 127 -2.83 15.23 -35.73
C ALA A 127 -1.67 14.39 -36.27
N GLN A 128 -1.09 13.51 -35.45
CA GLN A 128 0.02 12.65 -35.83
C GLN A 128 -0.41 11.43 -36.66
N TYR A 129 -1.58 10.87 -36.35
CA TYR A 129 -2.12 9.65 -36.96
C TYR A 129 -3.55 9.87 -37.50
N PRO A 130 -3.74 10.70 -38.53
CA PRO A 130 -5.07 11.08 -39.03
C PRO A 130 -5.89 9.92 -39.61
N GLU A 131 -5.25 8.82 -39.97
CA GLU A 131 -5.88 7.59 -40.44
C GLU A 131 -6.37 6.66 -39.32
N PHE A 132 -5.89 6.86 -38.08
CA PHE A 132 -6.30 6.04 -36.95
C PHE A 132 -7.68 6.49 -36.46
N PRO A 133 -8.70 5.61 -36.44
CA PRO A 133 -10.03 5.97 -35.99
C PRO A 133 -10.02 6.26 -34.49
N MET A 134 -10.20 7.53 -34.13
CA MET A 134 -10.21 7.95 -32.73
C MET A 134 -11.38 7.31 -31.96
N PRO A 135 -11.12 6.42 -30.97
CA PRO A 135 -12.18 5.78 -30.20
C PRO A 135 -12.93 6.83 -29.36
N PRO A 136 -14.22 6.65 -29.04
CA PRO A 136 -14.89 7.54 -28.09
C PRO A 136 -14.18 7.51 -26.73
N HIS A 137 -14.08 8.65 -26.05
CA HIS A 137 -13.56 8.67 -24.68
C HIS A 137 -14.63 8.12 -23.73
N GLU A 138 -14.22 7.27 -22.80
CA GLU A 138 -15.05 6.66 -21.77
C GLU A 138 -14.47 6.97 -20.39
N THR A 139 -15.33 7.12 -19.38
CA THR A 139 -14.88 7.31 -18.00
C THR A 139 -14.35 6.00 -17.45
N LEU A 140 -13.24 6.06 -16.71
CA LEU A 140 -12.68 4.90 -16.04
C LEU A 140 -13.71 4.23 -15.10
N PRO A 141 -13.90 2.89 -15.20
CA PRO A 141 -14.84 2.17 -14.35
C PRO A 141 -14.34 1.99 -12.91
N HIS A 142 -13.03 2.14 -12.68
CA HIS A 142 -12.39 2.01 -11.37
C HIS A 142 -11.48 3.21 -11.08
N ASP A 143 -11.01 3.29 -9.83
CA ASP A 143 -10.14 4.36 -9.29
C ASP A 143 -9.10 3.72 -8.35
N ARG A 144 -8.48 2.63 -8.82
CA ARG A 144 -7.45 1.86 -8.12
C ARG A 144 -6.06 2.43 -8.37
N ASP A 145 -5.81 3.08 -9.51
CA ASP A 145 -4.46 3.54 -9.88
C ASP A 145 -3.86 4.50 -8.86
N ARG A 146 -4.67 5.38 -8.24
CA ARG A 146 -4.22 6.28 -7.18
C ARG A 146 -3.76 5.57 -5.90
N PHE A 147 -4.11 4.30 -5.73
CA PHE A 147 -3.77 3.48 -4.56
C PHE A 147 -2.66 2.45 -4.86
N LEU A 148 -2.19 2.38 -6.11
CA LEU A 148 -1.13 1.46 -6.48
C LEU A 148 0.19 1.86 -5.80
N PRO A 149 1.03 0.89 -5.42
CA PRO A 149 2.38 1.17 -4.97
C PRO A 149 3.14 1.97 -6.04
N SER A 150 3.87 2.99 -5.61
CA SER A 150 4.72 3.82 -6.47
C SER A 150 6.16 3.80 -5.95
N PRO A 151 7.19 3.74 -6.82
CA PRO A 151 8.58 3.85 -6.41
C PRO A 151 8.93 5.27 -5.96
N TYR A 152 8.10 6.25 -6.33
CA TYR A 152 8.30 7.65 -5.97
C TYR A 152 7.37 8.00 -4.80
N PRO A 153 7.85 8.82 -3.84
CA PRO A 153 6.94 9.42 -2.87
C PRO A 153 5.84 10.16 -3.64
N PRO A 154 4.58 10.15 -3.15
CA PRO A 154 3.49 10.84 -3.83
C PRO A 154 3.93 12.27 -4.10
N ALA A 155 3.76 12.70 -5.36
CA ALA A 155 3.92 14.10 -5.69
C ALA A 155 3.03 14.89 -4.72
N PRO A 156 3.51 16.03 -4.17
CA PRO A 156 2.64 16.88 -3.38
C PRO A 156 1.38 17.13 -4.21
N GLU A 157 0.20 16.80 -3.69
CA GLU A 157 -1.04 17.09 -4.40
C GLU A 157 -0.99 18.56 -4.83
N PRO A 158 -1.32 18.87 -6.10
CA PRO A 158 -1.44 20.26 -6.50
C PRO A 158 -2.41 20.90 -5.51
N GLU A 159 -1.91 21.85 -4.72
CA GLU A 159 -2.73 22.61 -3.79
C GLU A 159 -3.95 23.08 -4.60
N GLU A 160 -5.14 22.53 -4.30
CA GLU A 160 -6.37 23.20 -4.74
C GLU A 160 -6.19 24.67 -4.35
N PRO A 161 -6.54 25.63 -5.22
CA PRO A 161 -6.37 27.04 -4.87
C PRO A 161 -7.17 27.30 -3.59
N GLU A 162 -6.48 27.24 -2.45
CA GLU A 162 -7.08 27.39 -1.14
C GLU A 162 -7.52 28.84 -1.08
N ASP A 163 -8.81 29.04 -0.86
CA ASP A 163 -9.36 30.33 -0.47
C ASP A 163 -8.57 30.87 0.74
N ASP A 164 -7.87 31.99 0.55
CA ASP A 164 -7.15 32.79 1.58
C ASP A 164 -6.35 31.96 2.62
N PRO A 165 -5.25 31.31 2.21
CA PRO A 165 -4.45 30.41 3.05
C PRO A 165 -3.69 31.13 4.16
N LEU A 166 -3.56 32.46 4.05
CA LEU A 166 -2.96 33.27 5.12
C LEU A 166 -3.98 33.64 6.20
N GLY A 167 -5.28 33.37 5.98
CA GLY A 167 -6.34 33.72 6.92
C GLY A 167 -6.35 35.21 7.27
N LEU A 168 -5.84 36.08 6.39
CA LEU A 168 -5.66 37.49 6.69
C LEU A 168 -7.01 38.18 6.89
N ALA A 169 -8.08 37.67 6.27
CA ALA A 169 -9.43 38.17 6.52
C ALA A 169 -9.93 37.94 7.96
N ALA A 170 -9.44 36.90 8.65
CA ALA A 170 -9.73 36.66 10.06
C ALA A 170 -8.87 37.56 10.97
N VAL A 171 -7.60 37.73 10.65
CA VAL A 171 -6.67 38.64 11.33
C VAL A 171 -7.14 40.10 11.21
N ASP A 172 -7.64 40.50 10.04
CA ASP A 172 -8.21 41.82 9.79
C ASP A 172 -9.50 42.08 10.60
N ARG A 173 -10.27 41.05 10.95
CA ARG A 173 -11.43 41.16 11.87
C ARG A 173 -11.02 41.27 13.33
N GLU A 174 -9.96 40.55 13.71
CA GLU A 174 -9.38 40.61 15.05
C GLU A 174 -8.74 41.98 15.34
N ILE A 175 -8.05 42.57 14.34
CA ILE A 175 -7.54 43.95 14.39
C ILE A 175 -8.68 44.98 14.52
N ARG A 176 -9.88 44.67 13.99
CA ARG A 176 -11.10 45.49 14.14
C ARG A 176 -11.80 45.30 15.49
N GLY A 177 -11.31 44.43 16.37
CA GLY A 177 -11.76 44.30 17.76
C GLY A 177 -12.94 43.33 17.98
N GLU A 178 -13.18 42.38 17.09
CA GLU A 178 -14.17 41.32 17.29
C GLU A 178 -13.50 40.07 17.90
N PRO A 179 -13.98 39.50 19.01
CA PRO A 179 -13.33 38.34 19.63
C PRO A 179 -13.85 37.01 19.03
N PRO A 180 -13.03 36.13 18.43
CA PRO A 180 -13.49 34.82 18.00
C PRO A 180 -12.98 33.65 18.86
N ALA A 181 -13.73 32.56 18.69
CA ALA A 181 -13.88 31.43 19.57
C ALA A 181 -12.72 30.41 19.54
N ARG A 182 -12.63 29.65 20.64
CA ARG A 182 -11.64 28.58 20.92
C ARG A 182 -11.51 27.55 19.77
N ARG A 183 -10.27 27.21 19.39
CA ARG A 183 -9.91 26.15 18.42
C ARG A 183 -10.24 24.74 18.96
N ARG A 184 -10.81 23.86 18.11
CA ARG A 184 -11.01 22.40 18.34
C ARG A 184 -9.70 21.63 18.03
N THR A 185 -9.48 20.53 18.74
CA THR A 185 -8.26 19.69 18.78
C THR A 185 -8.11 18.74 17.58
N THR A 186 -6.87 18.38 17.22
CA THR A 186 -6.40 17.59 16.05
C THR A 186 -6.36 16.06 16.26
N TRP A 187 -7.25 15.52 17.09
CA TRP A 187 -7.29 14.09 17.44
C TRP A 187 -8.59 13.48 16.95
N GLU A 188 -8.51 12.35 16.25
CA GLU A 188 -9.67 11.62 15.73
C GLU A 188 -9.41 10.12 15.83
N ARG A 189 -10.47 9.34 16.07
CA ARG A 189 -10.36 7.88 16.13
C ARG A 189 -10.28 7.33 14.71
N PRO A 190 -9.44 6.32 14.41
CA PRO A 190 -9.38 5.72 13.09
C PRO A 190 -10.76 5.22 12.60
N LEU A 191 -11.60 4.70 13.51
CA LEU A 191 -12.96 4.29 13.18
C LEU A 191 -13.82 5.44 12.61
N ASP A 192 -13.69 6.64 13.18
CA ASP A 192 -14.45 7.81 12.72
C ASP A 192 -13.93 8.24 11.33
N SER A 193 -12.61 8.28 11.15
CA SER A 193 -11.96 8.61 9.87
C SER A 193 -12.36 7.65 8.74
N LEU A 194 -12.38 6.34 9.03
CA LEU A 194 -12.86 5.32 8.10
C LEU A 194 -14.33 5.55 7.73
N SER A 195 -15.17 5.83 8.74
CA SER A 195 -16.60 6.08 8.53
C SER A 195 -16.85 7.33 7.68
N HIS A 196 -16.09 8.40 7.88
CA HIS A 196 -16.17 9.62 7.05
C HIS A 196 -15.82 9.34 5.58
N ALA A 197 -14.94 8.39 5.34
CA ALA A 197 -14.53 7.96 4.00
C ALA A 197 -15.38 6.79 3.45
N GLY A 198 -16.52 6.48 4.09
CA GLY A 198 -17.48 5.50 3.60
C GLY A 198 -17.16 4.03 3.93
N PHE A 199 -16.12 3.77 4.74
CA PHE A 199 -15.79 2.43 5.21
C PHE A 199 -16.22 2.24 6.67
N SER A 200 -17.13 1.28 6.91
CA SER A 200 -17.59 0.93 8.25
C SER A 200 -17.18 -0.51 8.58
N PRO A 201 -16.11 -0.72 9.38
CA PRO A 201 -15.68 -2.06 9.77
C PRO A 201 -16.79 -2.78 10.54
N LEU A 202 -16.95 -4.09 10.30
CA LEU A 202 -17.94 -4.93 10.98
C LEU A 202 -17.44 -5.36 12.37
N PRO A 203 -18.33 -5.57 13.34
CA PRO A 203 -18.00 -6.29 14.56
C PRO A 203 -17.37 -7.66 14.28
N PRO A 204 -16.39 -8.13 15.07
CA PRO A 204 -15.72 -9.41 14.84
C PRO A 204 -16.70 -10.60 14.77
N ASP A 205 -17.79 -10.56 15.53
CA ASP A 205 -18.83 -11.61 15.56
C ASP A 205 -19.74 -11.63 14.33
N GLU A 206 -19.68 -10.59 13.47
CA GLU A 206 -20.40 -10.52 12.20
C GLU A 206 -19.54 -11.01 11.02
N ILE A 207 -18.28 -11.37 11.25
CA ILE A 207 -17.34 -11.84 10.22
C ILE A 207 -17.20 -13.36 10.38
N THR A 208 -17.40 -14.10 9.29
CA THR A 208 -17.21 -15.56 9.32
C THR A 208 -15.72 -15.91 9.28
N ASP A 209 -15.35 -17.09 9.79
CA ASP A 209 -13.97 -17.56 9.78
C ASP A 209 -13.39 -17.59 8.36
N GLU A 210 -14.19 -17.99 7.36
CA GLU A 210 -13.79 -18.02 5.96
C GLU A 210 -13.52 -16.61 5.39
N ALA A 211 -14.22 -15.59 5.90
CA ALA A 211 -14.10 -14.22 5.42
C ALA A 211 -13.06 -13.39 6.21
N MET A 212 -12.59 -13.88 7.35
CA MET A 212 -11.76 -13.12 8.31
C MET A 212 -10.48 -12.59 7.69
N ALA A 213 -9.70 -13.45 7.01
CA ALA A 213 -8.42 -13.07 6.41
C ALA A 213 -8.58 -11.92 5.40
N ALA A 214 -9.54 -12.08 4.47
CA ALA A 214 -9.82 -11.05 3.46
C ALA A 214 -10.37 -9.75 4.08
N TYR A 215 -11.22 -9.86 5.11
CA TYR A 215 -11.77 -8.71 5.80
C TYR A 215 -10.68 -7.92 6.54
N LEU A 216 -9.77 -8.62 7.22
CA LEU A 216 -8.65 -8.03 7.93
C LEU A 216 -7.73 -7.26 6.98
N TRP A 217 -7.35 -7.84 5.85
CA TRP A 217 -6.50 -7.16 4.87
C TRP A 217 -7.15 -5.90 4.28
N LEU A 218 -8.46 -5.96 4.00
CA LEU A 218 -9.22 -4.78 3.58
C LEU A 218 -9.15 -3.67 4.64
N LEU A 219 -9.33 -4.01 5.92
CA LEU A 219 -9.21 -3.04 7.01
C LEU A 219 -7.80 -2.44 7.08
N LEU A 220 -6.75 -3.27 7.01
CA LEU A 220 -5.35 -2.82 7.07
C LEU A 220 -5.03 -1.88 5.91
N HIS A 221 -5.50 -2.18 4.70
CA HIS A 221 -5.35 -1.32 3.54
C HIS A 221 -6.04 0.04 3.74
N GLU A 222 -7.30 0.04 4.17
CA GLU A 222 -8.03 1.29 4.43
C GLU A 222 -7.35 2.14 5.51
N LEU A 223 -6.76 1.52 6.53
CA LEU A 223 -5.96 2.20 7.53
C LEU A 223 -4.67 2.81 6.93
N ALA A 224 -3.94 2.04 6.14
CA ALA A 224 -2.70 2.47 5.51
C ALA A 224 -2.91 3.65 4.53
N CYS A 225 -3.98 3.62 3.73
CA CYS A 225 -4.36 4.73 2.84
C CYS A 225 -4.63 6.05 3.61
N ARG A 226 -4.93 5.97 4.91
CA ARG A 226 -5.13 7.12 5.80
C ARG A 226 -3.92 7.36 6.71
N GLY A 227 -2.80 6.68 6.42
CA GLY A 227 -1.53 6.71 7.13
C GLY A 227 -1.59 6.24 8.58
N PHE A 228 -2.52 5.34 8.88
CA PHE A 228 -2.51 4.53 10.10
C PHE A 228 -1.85 3.18 9.79
N TRP A 229 -0.70 2.94 10.39
CA TRP A 229 0.11 1.76 10.18
C TRP A 229 0.00 0.82 11.37
N VAL A 230 -0.16 -0.46 11.11
CA VAL A 230 -0.20 -1.50 12.15
C VAL A 230 1.12 -2.25 12.11
N LEU A 231 1.76 -2.41 13.26
CA LEU A 231 3.10 -2.99 13.38
C LEU A 231 3.09 -4.19 14.32
N ASN A 232 4.07 -5.08 14.12
CA ASN A 232 4.35 -6.23 14.98
C ASN A 232 3.10 -7.11 15.16
N THR A 233 2.51 -7.55 14.06
CA THR A 233 1.26 -8.29 14.00
C THR A 233 1.46 -9.81 14.00
N GLY A 234 2.65 -10.31 13.67
CA GLY A 234 2.84 -11.71 13.31
C GLY A 234 2.64 -12.74 14.45
N HIS A 235 2.56 -12.28 15.70
CA HIS A 235 2.25 -13.12 16.86
C HIS A 235 0.75 -13.36 17.06
N LEU A 236 -0.11 -12.66 16.31
CA LEU A 236 -1.57 -12.79 16.38
C LEU A 236 -2.12 -13.53 15.17
N SER A 237 -3.12 -14.39 15.34
CA SER A 237 -3.94 -14.89 14.24
C SER A 237 -4.78 -13.75 13.61
N ASP A 238 -5.40 -14.00 12.46
CA ASP A 238 -6.21 -12.97 11.79
C ASP A 238 -7.38 -12.50 12.67
N HIS A 239 -8.01 -13.44 13.36
CA HIS A 239 -9.10 -13.13 14.29
C HIS A 239 -8.60 -12.32 15.49
N GLU A 240 -7.46 -12.70 16.08
CA GLU A 240 -6.89 -11.98 17.22
C GLU A 240 -6.42 -10.57 16.84
N LEU A 241 -5.82 -10.41 15.65
CA LEU A 241 -5.40 -9.11 15.15
C LEU A 241 -6.60 -8.21 14.88
N TYR A 242 -7.63 -8.73 14.19
CA TYR A 242 -8.85 -7.97 13.95
C TYR A 242 -9.54 -7.55 15.25
N GLU A 243 -9.61 -8.44 16.23
CA GLU A 243 -10.22 -8.17 17.53
C GLU A 243 -9.42 -7.14 18.35
N GLU A 244 -8.09 -7.17 18.27
CA GLU A 244 -7.19 -6.18 18.86
C GLU A 244 -7.41 -4.80 18.23
N LEU A 245 -7.38 -4.71 16.90
CA LEU A 245 -7.64 -3.47 16.17
C LEU A 245 -9.04 -2.95 16.45
N TRP A 246 -10.05 -3.82 16.44
CA TRP A 246 -11.41 -3.46 16.77
C TRP A 246 -11.47 -2.82 18.15
N ARG A 247 -11.01 -3.52 19.21
CA ARG A 247 -11.13 -3.05 20.59
C ARG A 247 -10.28 -1.82 20.88
N ASN A 248 -9.05 -1.79 20.39
CA ASN A 248 -8.05 -0.80 20.78
C ASN A 248 -7.70 0.12 19.61
N GLY A 249 -7.11 -0.42 18.55
CA GLY A 249 -6.51 0.38 17.46
C GLY A 249 -7.48 1.38 16.83
N LEU A 250 -8.71 0.95 16.54
CA LEU A 250 -9.73 1.76 15.90
C LEU A 250 -10.42 2.76 16.84
N ARG A 251 -10.38 2.50 18.15
CA ARG A 251 -11.12 3.25 19.17
C ARG A 251 -10.26 4.24 19.95
N ALA A 252 -8.95 4.04 19.95
CA ALA A 252 -8.00 4.99 20.49
C ALA A 252 -8.00 6.28 19.64
N GLU A 253 -7.94 7.44 20.30
CA GLU A 253 -7.71 8.69 19.59
C GLU A 253 -6.29 8.66 19.00
N ALA A 254 -6.20 8.91 17.69
CA ALA A 254 -4.95 8.98 16.96
C ALA A 254 -4.79 10.38 16.36
N VAL A 255 -3.54 10.82 16.20
CA VAL A 255 -3.26 11.99 15.37
C VAL A 255 -3.29 11.52 13.93
N LEU A 256 -4.34 11.87 13.20
CA LEU A 256 -4.44 11.50 11.80
C LEU A 256 -3.41 12.30 10.97
N PRO A 257 -2.68 11.65 10.05
CA PRO A 257 -1.61 12.22 9.23
C PRO A 257 -1.94 13.47 8.40
N GLY A 258 -3.21 13.83 8.26
CA GLY A 258 -3.70 14.86 7.33
C GLY A 258 -3.10 16.26 7.46
N LYS A 259 -2.12 16.51 8.34
CA LYS A 259 -1.35 17.77 8.43
C LYS A 259 0.16 17.61 8.69
N THR A 260 0.72 16.41 8.64
CA THR A 260 2.17 16.21 8.73
C THR A 260 2.68 15.43 7.51
N PRO A 261 3.39 16.08 6.57
CA PRO A 261 3.89 15.47 5.32
C PRO A 261 4.83 14.26 5.47
N ARG A 262 5.13 13.85 6.70
CA ARG A 262 6.07 12.78 7.06
C ARG A 262 5.57 11.91 8.22
N GLY A 263 4.38 12.17 8.74
CA GLY A 263 3.88 11.56 9.97
C GLY A 263 2.81 10.53 9.68
N GLY A 264 3.08 9.25 9.96
CA GLY A 264 2.06 8.22 10.13
C GLY A 264 1.73 8.04 11.61
N TRP A 265 0.53 7.56 11.92
CA TRP A 265 0.26 7.01 13.25
C TRP A 265 0.55 5.52 13.23
N PHE A 266 1.29 5.02 14.21
CA PHE A 266 1.66 3.62 14.30
C PHE A 266 0.96 2.98 15.49
N HIS A 267 0.23 1.90 15.23
CA HIS A 267 -0.36 1.05 16.25
C HIS A 267 0.48 -0.21 16.37
N ASP A 268 1.19 -0.33 17.50
CA ASP A 268 2.02 -1.48 17.81
C ASP A 268 1.18 -2.55 18.52
N CYS A 269 0.97 -3.69 17.87
CA CYS A 269 0.17 -4.80 18.41
C CYS A 269 0.90 -5.59 19.51
N THR A 270 2.16 -5.25 19.83
CA THR A 270 2.79 -5.71 21.07
C THR A 270 2.33 -4.91 22.29
N GLY A 271 1.72 -3.74 22.07
CA GLY A 271 1.25 -2.80 23.09
C GLY A 271 2.27 -1.70 23.40
N SER A 272 1.85 -0.66 24.13
CA SER A 272 2.71 0.48 24.45
C SER A 272 3.40 0.33 25.81
N GLY A 273 4.71 0.05 25.78
CA GLY A 273 5.65 0.40 26.86
C GLY A 273 5.48 -0.25 28.24
N SER A 274 4.86 -1.43 28.32
CA SER A 274 4.88 -2.25 29.54
C SER A 274 6.01 -3.29 29.45
N ASP A 275 6.45 -3.81 30.60
CA ASP A 275 7.46 -4.88 30.65
C ASP A 275 6.96 -6.15 29.91
N GLU A 276 5.66 -6.43 29.99
CA GLU A 276 5.04 -7.55 29.25
C GLU A 276 5.06 -7.34 27.74
N HIS A 277 4.78 -6.11 27.27
CA HIS A 277 4.84 -5.73 25.86
C HIS A 277 6.28 -5.83 25.32
N HIS A 278 7.26 -5.38 26.11
CA HIS A 278 8.69 -5.47 25.76
C HIS A 278 9.16 -6.92 25.66
N LEU A 279 8.75 -7.79 26.59
CA LEU A 279 9.05 -9.22 26.53
C LEU A 279 8.42 -9.90 25.32
N LEU A 280 7.18 -9.51 24.95
CA LEU A 280 6.51 -10.01 23.75
C LEU A 280 7.26 -9.60 22.48
N TRP A 281 7.69 -8.34 22.40
CA TRP A 281 8.51 -7.84 21.30
C TRP A 281 9.86 -8.56 21.21
N LEU A 282 10.55 -8.78 22.33
CA LEU A 282 11.80 -9.53 22.39
C LEU A 282 11.65 -10.98 21.93
N ARG A 283 10.51 -11.62 22.22
CA ARG A 283 10.22 -13.00 21.85
C ARG A 283 10.09 -13.17 20.34
N PHE A 284 9.30 -12.32 19.68
CA PHE A 284 8.90 -12.52 18.29
C PHE A 284 9.62 -11.59 17.29
N HIS A 285 9.81 -10.31 17.62
CA HIS A 285 10.13 -9.25 16.65
C HIS A 285 11.56 -8.72 16.74
N ALA A 286 12.20 -8.82 17.90
CA ALA A 286 13.55 -8.30 18.09
C ALA A 286 14.64 -9.06 17.30
N SER A 287 15.52 -8.33 16.61
CA SER A 287 16.70 -8.92 15.97
C SER A 287 17.66 -9.55 16.97
N ASP A 288 18.49 -10.49 16.51
CA ASP A 288 19.53 -11.12 17.35
C ASP A 288 20.50 -10.08 17.91
N GLU A 289 20.83 -9.04 17.12
CA GLU A 289 21.64 -7.92 17.57
C GLU A 289 20.96 -7.14 18.71
N THR A 290 19.66 -6.85 18.58
CA THR A 290 18.93 -6.12 19.61
C THR A 290 18.78 -6.94 20.88
N ARG A 291 18.55 -8.26 20.77
CA ARG A 291 18.52 -9.17 21.92
C ARG A 291 19.89 -9.25 22.61
N ALA A 292 20.98 -9.31 21.84
CA ALA A 292 22.34 -9.29 22.38
C ALA A 292 22.68 -7.97 23.06
N ARG A 293 22.17 -6.83 22.55
CA ARG A 293 22.27 -5.53 23.22
C ARG A 293 21.53 -5.53 24.55
N HIS A 294 20.26 -5.92 24.57
CA HIS A 294 19.48 -5.98 25.81
C HIS A 294 20.12 -6.90 26.87
N ALA A 295 20.63 -8.08 26.49
CA ALA A 295 21.36 -8.95 27.42
C ALA A 295 22.65 -8.32 28.01
N ARG A 296 23.26 -7.35 27.32
CA ARG A 296 24.43 -6.62 27.84
C ARG A 296 24.03 -5.47 28.75
N ASP A 297 22.96 -4.77 28.39
CA ASP A 297 22.49 -3.58 29.09
C ASP A 297 21.75 -3.97 30.39
N ASP A 298 21.00 -5.08 30.37
CA ASP A 298 20.15 -5.57 31.46
C ASP A 298 20.43 -7.07 31.78
N PRO A 299 21.61 -7.42 32.32
CA PRO A 299 22.04 -8.81 32.50
C PRO A 299 21.22 -9.59 33.56
N ASP A 300 20.49 -8.88 34.41
CA ASP A 300 19.63 -9.48 35.46
C ASP A 300 18.22 -9.80 34.93
N GLU A 301 17.84 -9.34 33.73
CA GLU A 301 16.57 -9.64 33.09
C GLU A 301 16.70 -10.84 32.12
N PRO A 302 16.04 -11.97 32.41
CA PRO A 302 16.15 -13.16 31.56
C PRO A 302 15.45 -12.93 30.23
N LEU A 303 16.20 -13.03 29.12
CA LEU A 303 15.66 -12.98 27.77
C LEU A 303 14.63 -14.10 27.54
N PRO A 304 13.43 -13.78 27.01
CA PRO A 304 12.50 -14.82 26.58
C PRO A 304 13.11 -15.63 25.42
N PRO A 305 12.76 -16.92 25.27
CA PRO A 305 13.21 -17.71 24.12
C PRO A 305 12.74 -17.03 22.82
N ARG A 306 13.61 -16.99 21.80
CA ARG A 306 13.24 -16.45 20.50
C ARG A 306 12.32 -17.44 19.79
N GLU A 307 11.22 -16.94 19.26
CA GLU A 307 10.25 -17.73 18.50
C GLU A 307 9.94 -17.02 17.18
N THR A 308 9.78 -17.81 16.13
CA THR A 308 9.29 -17.30 14.86
C THR A 308 7.81 -16.97 15.01
N PRO A 309 7.35 -15.79 14.56
CA PRO A 309 5.93 -15.46 14.57
C PRO A 309 5.13 -16.52 13.81
N PRO A 310 4.04 -17.07 14.37
CA PRO A 310 3.25 -18.12 13.74
C PRO A 310 2.53 -17.67 12.47
N TYR A 311 2.35 -16.36 12.28
CA TYR A 311 1.65 -15.79 11.13
C TYR A 311 2.50 -14.68 10.49
N PRO A 312 3.33 -14.99 9.48
CA PRO A 312 4.21 -14.00 8.87
C PRO A 312 3.38 -12.99 8.05
N ARG A 313 3.24 -11.78 8.57
CA ARG A 313 2.57 -10.64 7.92
C ARG A 313 3.37 -9.34 7.96
N ASP A 314 4.41 -9.29 8.81
CA ASP A 314 5.32 -8.16 8.97
C ASP A 314 6.64 -8.40 8.22
#